data_AF-A0A8S1WRN5-F1
#
_entry.id   AF-A0A8S1WRN5-F1
#
_cell.length_a   1.000
_cell.length_b   1.000
_cell.length_c   1.000
_cell.angle_alpha   90.00
_cell.angle_beta   90.00
_cell.angle_gamma   90.00
#
_symmetry.space_group_name_H-M   'P 1'
#
loop_
_entity.id
_entity.type
_entity.pdbx_description
1 polymer ?
#
loop_
_entity_poly.entity_id
_entity_poly.type
_entity_poly.pdbx_seq_one_letter_code
_entity_poly.pdbx_strand_id
1 'polypeptide(L)'
;MRFVIIALVICLATCAKLRSQSPQKLQAELQKSNYGRALLHLLELHSMAGGAVSELVDAIEELVNDLDEGLQFLDFNFQRRTNEHNALLVQLNQQIQQAQIDVSRSEDVIENLLVPRKEQLEVRIETLEEYQAQNRQKVDEENLTREQEHEAYETQVAELNDATAAVDDALALLSTLNNPSLAQVKKFQNSLKKIEQSIKPRSKMAPFLKALITLASNQNFSDQGVLTQIVNTLNEFRNAIVDSINDLSLQEVQDQEDFEARIVQLDAEFAEFQKQINALNVDLTATLEKIDQVTQFRDQRRLDQATYEQQLQLENDLYADEVQIYNDTKNEFQREQAISEQALLLVRSADFTNIQV
;
A
#
# COMPACT_ATOMS: atom_id res chain seq x y z
N MET A 1 -29.23 -42.60 -30.50
CA MET A 1 -30.11 -43.55 -31.23
C MET A 1 -29.41 -44.30 -32.38
N ARG A 2 -28.70 -43.63 -33.32
CA ARG A 2 -28.01 -44.34 -34.43
C ARG A 2 -26.89 -45.30 -33.96
N PHE A 3 -26.15 -45.00 -32.89
CA PHE A 3 -25.11 -45.90 -32.35
C PHE A 3 -25.69 -47.15 -31.64
N VAL A 4 -26.81 -47.01 -30.94
CA VAL A 4 -27.53 -48.15 -30.31
C VAL A 4 -28.07 -49.09 -31.37
N ILE A 5 -28.58 -48.57 -32.49
CA ILE A 5 -29.06 -49.37 -33.63
C ILE A 5 -27.90 -50.10 -34.32
N ILE A 6 -26.71 -49.50 -34.42
CA ILE A 6 -25.53 -50.15 -35.02
C ILE A 6 -24.99 -51.27 -34.13
N ALA A 7 -24.93 -51.08 -32.80
CA ALA A 7 -24.53 -52.12 -31.86
C ALA A 7 -25.52 -53.31 -31.87
N LEU A 8 -26.83 -53.03 -31.94
CA LEU A 8 -27.88 -54.06 -32.04
C LEU A 8 -27.83 -54.83 -33.38
N VAL A 9 -27.49 -54.16 -34.48
CA VAL A 9 -27.31 -54.80 -35.81
C VAL A 9 -26.02 -55.63 -35.87
N ILE A 10 -24.95 -55.22 -35.18
CA ILE A 10 -23.72 -56.01 -35.08
C ILE A 10 -23.95 -57.26 -34.23
N CYS A 11 -24.62 -57.16 -33.08
CA CYS A 11 -25.03 -58.32 -32.27
C CYS A 11 -25.95 -59.29 -33.03
N LEU A 12 -26.93 -58.77 -33.80
CA LEU A 12 -27.81 -59.62 -34.62
C LEU A 12 -27.04 -60.29 -35.78
N ALA A 13 -26.05 -59.62 -36.36
CA ALA A 13 -25.24 -60.17 -37.45
C ALA A 13 -24.21 -61.21 -36.96
N THR A 14 -23.64 -61.06 -35.76
CA THR A 14 -22.79 -62.08 -35.14
C THR A 14 -23.61 -63.30 -34.72
N CYS A 15 -24.78 -63.12 -34.09
CA CYS A 15 -25.68 -64.22 -33.72
C CYS A 15 -26.17 -65.04 -34.94
N ALA A 16 -26.43 -64.40 -36.08
CA ALA A 16 -26.84 -65.10 -37.31
C ALA A 16 -25.70 -65.88 -37.99
N LYS A 17 -24.47 -65.38 -37.92
CA LYS A 17 -23.28 -66.10 -38.44
C LYS A 17 -22.95 -67.32 -37.57
N LEU A 18 -23.03 -67.18 -36.25
CA LEU A 18 -22.75 -68.21 -35.26
C LEU A 18 -23.72 -69.41 -35.37
N ARG A 19 -25.01 -69.19 -35.66
CA ARG A 19 -26.01 -70.26 -35.87
C ARG A 19 -25.79 -71.13 -37.12
N SER A 20 -24.92 -70.72 -38.04
CA SER A 20 -24.64 -71.42 -39.31
C SER A 20 -23.29 -72.15 -39.34
N GLN A 21 -22.50 -72.04 -38.26
CA GLN A 21 -21.18 -72.67 -38.19
C GLN A 21 -21.31 -74.15 -37.78
N SER A 22 -20.58 -75.03 -38.48
CA SER A 22 -20.47 -76.44 -38.09
C SER A 22 -19.81 -76.56 -36.71
N PRO A 23 -20.21 -77.54 -35.86
CA PRO A 23 -19.62 -77.76 -34.53
C PRO A 23 -18.08 -77.78 -34.50
N GLN A 24 -17.45 -78.36 -35.54
CA GLN A 24 -15.99 -78.41 -35.73
C GLN A 24 -15.34 -77.02 -35.89
N LYS A 25 -16.05 -76.05 -36.46
CA LYS A 25 -15.57 -74.67 -36.60
C LYS A 25 -15.70 -73.90 -35.30
N LEU A 26 -16.78 -74.11 -34.55
CA LEU A 26 -16.98 -73.53 -33.22
C LEU A 26 -15.91 -74.05 -32.25
N GLN A 27 -15.64 -75.36 -32.25
CA GLN A 27 -14.55 -75.96 -31.48
C GLN A 27 -13.19 -75.37 -31.87
N ALA A 28 -12.88 -75.24 -33.16
CA ALA A 28 -11.64 -74.65 -33.64
C ALA A 28 -11.53 -73.14 -33.32
N GLU A 29 -12.64 -72.42 -33.17
CA GLU A 29 -12.65 -71.01 -32.74
C GLU A 29 -12.42 -70.88 -31.23
N LEU A 30 -13.03 -71.74 -30.42
CA LEU A 30 -12.81 -71.81 -28.96
C LEU A 30 -11.37 -72.19 -28.61
N GLN A 31 -10.75 -73.10 -29.37
CA GLN A 31 -9.35 -73.51 -29.19
C GLN A 31 -8.33 -72.36 -29.39
N LYS A 32 -8.71 -71.25 -30.04
CA LYS A 32 -7.80 -70.11 -30.30
C LYS A 32 -7.53 -69.25 -29.07
N SER A 33 -8.35 -69.34 -28.02
CA SER A 33 -8.21 -68.52 -26.81
C SER A 33 -7.90 -69.39 -25.59
N ASN A 34 -7.20 -68.85 -24.59
CA ASN A 34 -6.94 -69.57 -23.33
C ASN A 34 -8.25 -69.86 -22.59
N TYR A 35 -9.13 -68.86 -22.54
CA TYR A 35 -10.45 -68.96 -21.92
C TYR A 35 -11.35 -69.97 -22.64
N GLY A 36 -11.41 -69.94 -23.97
CA GLY A 36 -12.16 -70.92 -24.76
C GLY A 36 -11.61 -72.33 -24.64
N ARG A 37 -10.29 -72.52 -24.52
CA ARG A 37 -9.69 -73.83 -24.18
C ARG A 37 -10.06 -74.30 -22.79
N ALA A 38 -10.06 -73.41 -21.79
CA ALA A 38 -10.49 -73.74 -20.44
C ALA A 38 -11.96 -74.17 -20.40
N LEU A 39 -12.84 -73.44 -21.11
CA LEU A 39 -14.24 -73.84 -21.28
C LEU A 39 -14.34 -75.21 -21.94
N LEU A 40 -13.68 -75.44 -23.09
CA LEU A 40 -13.68 -76.75 -23.75
C LEU A 40 -13.25 -77.91 -22.82
N HIS A 41 -12.22 -77.72 -22.00
CA HIS A 41 -11.79 -78.73 -21.02
C HIS A 41 -12.82 -78.97 -19.91
N LEU A 42 -13.53 -77.93 -19.46
CA LEU A 42 -14.64 -78.08 -18.51
C LEU A 42 -15.81 -78.84 -19.14
N LEU A 43 -16.11 -78.56 -20.42
CA LEU A 43 -17.15 -79.28 -21.16
C LEU A 43 -16.80 -80.77 -21.32
N GLU A 44 -15.53 -81.07 -21.64
CA GLU A 44 -15.01 -82.43 -21.78
C GLU A 44 -15.08 -83.18 -20.44
N LEU A 45 -14.62 -82.57 -19.34
CA LEU A 45 -14.64 -83.17 -18.01
C LEU A 45 -16.07 -83.49 -17.55
N HIS A 46 -17.03 -82.60 -17.80
CA HIS A 46 -18.44 -82.83 -17.48
C HIS A 46 -19.03 -83.99 -18.30
N SER A 47 -18.66 -84.06 -19.58
CA SER A 47 -19.05 -85.17 -20.47
C SER A 47 -18.47 -86.51 -20.01
N MET A 48 -17.19 -86.55 -19.63
CA MET A 48 -16.51 -87.75 -19.11
C MET A 48 -17.06 -88.21 -17.76
N ALA A 49 -17.51 -87.28 -16.91
CA ALA A 49 -18.16 -87.58 -15.64
C ALA A 49 -19.58 -88.16 -15.78
N GLY A 50 -20.14 -88.18 -16.99
CA GLY A 50 -21.49 -88.66 -17.27
C GLY A 50 -22.60 -87.72 -16.78
N GLY A 51 -22.30 -86.44 -16.59
CA GLY A 51 -23.26 -85.42 -16.16
C GLY A 51 -24.32 -85.13 -17.22
N ALA A 52 -25.45 -84.54 -16.79
CA ALA A 52 -26.50 -84.18 -17.73
C ALA A 52 -26.07 -82.97 -18.58
N VAL A 53 -26.31 -83.03 -19.90
CA VAL A 53 -26.01 -81.92 -20.82
C VAL A 53 -26.80 -80.66 -20.46
N SER A 54 -27.99 -80.79 -19.85
CA SER A 54 -28.77 -79.66 -19.35
C SER A 54 -28.05 -78.87 -18.26
N GLU A 55 -27.37 -79.54 -17.32
CA GLU A 55 -26.60 -78.87 -16.25
C GLU A 55 -25.45 -78.06 -16.82
N LEU A 56 -24.83 -78.52 -17.91
CA LEU A 56 -23.76 -77.82 -18.61
C LEU A 56 -24.26 -76.60 -19.37
N VAL A 57 -25.44 -76.72 -20.00
CA VAL A 57 -26.11 -75.60 -20.66
C VAL A 57 -26.46 -74.53 -19.63
N ASP A 58 -27.07 -74.92 -18.50
CA ASP A 58 -27.47 -74.01 -17.44
C ASP A 58 -26.25 -73.28 -16.85
N ALA A 59 -25.13 -73.99 -16.61
CA ALA A 59 -23.90 -73.39 -16.07
C ALA A 59 -23.23 -72.38 -17.03
N ILE A 60 -23.26 -72.64 -18.35
CA ILE A 60 -22.72 -71.68 -19.33
C ILE A 60 -23.67 -70.49 -19.50
N GLU A 61 -24.99 -70.69 -19.41
CA GLU A 61 -25.95 -69.60 -19.40
C GLU A 61 -25.80 -68.71 -18.17
N GLU A 62 -25.61 -69.31 -16.99
CA GLU A 62 -25.29 -68.59 -15.76
C GLU A 62 -23.99 -67.78 -15.92
N LEU A 63 -22.93 -68.38 -16.47
CA LEU A 63 -21.68 -67.67 -16.75
C LEU A 63 -21.84 -66.51 -17.75
N VAL A 64 -22.64 -66.68 -18.82
CA VAL A 64 -22.93 -65.60 -19.77
C VAL A 64 -23.70 -64.47 -19.09
N ASN A 65 -24.65 -64.80 -18.21
CA ASN A 65 -25.38 -63.80 -17.42
C ASN A 65 -24.47 -63.10 -16.41
N ASP A 66 -23.59 -63.82 -15.71
CA ASP A 66 -22.61 -63.23 -14.77
C ASP A 66 -21.66 -62.25 -15.47
N LEU A 67 -21.22 -62.58 -16.69
CA LEU A 67 -20.39 -61.69 -17.51
C LEU A 67 -21.16 -60.44 -17.95
N ASP A 68 -22.45 -60.58 -18.29
CA ASP A 68 -23.30 -59.43 -18.64
C ASP A 68 -23.56 -58.54 -17.41
N GLU A 69 -23.90 -59.12 -16.27
CA GLU A 69 -24.07 -58.41 -15.00
C GLU A 69 -22.78 -57.70 -14.57
N GLY A 70 -21.63 -58.38 -14.71
CA GLY A 70 -20.31 -57.81 -14.46
C GLY A 70 -20.00 -56.61 -15.37
N LEU A 71 -20.34 -56.70 -16.66
CA LEU A 71 -20.18 -55.60 -17.61
C LEU A 71 -21.11 -54.42 -17.28
N GLN A 72 -22.36 -54.69 -16.91
CA GLN A 72 -23.30 -53.65 -16.46
C GLN A 72 -22.80 -52.96 -15.18
N PHE A 73 -22.27 -53.73 -14.23
CA PHE A 73 -21.69 -53.19 -13.00
C PHE A 73 -20.43 -52.35 -13.27
N LEU A 74 -19.55 -52.80 -14.18
CA LEU A 74 -18.38 -52.04 -14.63
C LEU A 74 -18.80 -50.70 -15.26
N ASP A 75 -19.76 -50.72 -16.19
CA ASP A 75 -20.28 -49.53 -16.86
C ASP A 75 -20.92 -48.54 -15.85
N PHE A 76 -21.69 -49.05 -14.89
CA PHE A 76 -22.28 -48.23 -13.83
C PHE A 76 -21.22 -47.54 -12.96
N ASN A 77 -20.22 -48.29 -12.49
CA ASN A 77 -19.16 -47.72 -11.66
C ASN A 77 -18.33 -46.69 -12.43
N PHE A 78 -18.01 -46.98 -13.69
CA PHE A 78 -17.28 -46.06 -14.55
C PHE A 78 -18.06 -44.77 -14.77
N GLN A 79 -19.36 -44.85 -15.07
CA GLN A 79 -20.22 -43.66 -15.18
C GLN A 79 -20.25 -42.84 -13.89
N ARG A 80 -20.32 -43.49 -12.73
CA ARG A 80 -20.27 -42.79 -11.44
C ARG A 80 -18.94 -42.05 -11.28
N ARG A 81 -17.82 -42.72 -11.57
CA ARG A 81 -16.49 -42.11 -11.49
C ARG A 81 -16.29 -40.97 -12.49
N THR A 82 -16.81 -41.08 -13.72
CA THR A 82 -16.84 -39.99 -14.71
C THR A 82 -17.60 -38.78 -14.17
N ASN A 83 -18.72 -38.98 -13.49
CA ASN A 83 -19.48 -37.88 -12.90
C ASN A 83 -18.72 -37.21 -11.75
N GLU A 84 -18.06 -37.99 -10.89
CA GLU A 84 -17.21 -37.49 -9.81
C GLU A 84 -16.04 -36.67 -10.36
N HIS A 85 -15.36 -37.17 -11.40
CA HIS A 85 -14.29 -36.47 -12.12
C HIS A 85 -14.77 -35.12 -12.68
N ASN A 86 -15.88 -35.12 -13.42
CA ASN A 86 -16.43 -33.89 -14.00
C ASN A 86 -16.83 -32.85 -12.93
N ALA A 87 -17.39 -33.31 -11.81
CA ALA A 87 -17.73 -32.42 -10.70
C ALA A 87 -16.46 -31.78 -10.09
N LEU A 88 -15.41 -32.58 -9.89
CA LEU A 88 -14.13 -32.10 -9.36
C LEU A 88 -13.44 -31.14 -10.33
N LEU A 89 -13.47 -31.41 -11.65
CA LEU A 89 -12.97 -30.50 -12.68
C LEU A 89 -13.63 -29.12 -12.59
N VAL A 90 -14.96 -29.07 -12.51
CA VAL A 90 -15.69 -27.80 -12.43
C VAL A 90 -15.31 -27.05 -11.17
N GLN A 91 -15.25 -27.74 -10.03
CA GLN A 91 -14.88 -27.16 -8.75
C GLN A 91 -13.45 -26.58 -8.77
N LEU A 92 -12.46 -27.35 -9.21
CA LEU A 92 -11.05 -26.92 -9.23
C LEU A 92 -10.85 -25.76 -10.21
N ASN A 93 -11.44 -25.83 -11.41
CA ASN A 93 -11.36 -24.72 -12.37
C ASN A 93 -11.98 -23.43 -11.82
N GLN A 94 -13.10 -23.52 -11.10
CA GLN A 94 -13.69 -22.35 -10.44
C GLN A 94 -12.77 -21.80 -9.35
N GLN A 95 -12.14 -22.65 -8.55
CA GLN A 95 -11.20 -22.23 -7.51
C GLN A 95 -9.95 -21.57 -8.09
N ILE A 96 -9.41 -22.09 -9.18
CA ILE A 96 -8.28 -21.51 -9.94
C ILE A 96 -8.66 -20.12 -10.45
N GLN A 97 -9.81 -19.98 -11.11
CA GLN A 97 -10.27 -18.69 -11.64
C GLN A 97 -10.49 -17.66 -10.52
N GLN A 98 -11.11 -18.07 -9.42
CA GLN A 98 -11.31 -17.18 -8.28
C GLN A 98 -9.99 -16.72 -7.69
N ALA A 99 -9.02 -17.63 -7.51
CA ALA A 99 -7.68 -17.28 -7.02
C ALA A 99 -6.97 -16.31 -7.97
N GLN A 100 -7.04 -16.52 -9.29
CA GLN A 100 -6.48 -15.60 -10.29
C GLN A 100 -7.10 -14.20 -10.21
N ILE A 101 -8.43 -14.12 -10.08
CA ILE A 101 -9.14 -12.84 -9.93
C ILE A 101 -8.70 -12.14 -8.64
N ASP A 102 -8.61 -12.86 -7.53
CA ASP A 102 -8.20 -12.31 -6.23
C ASP A 102 -6.76 -11.78 -6.28
N VAL A 103 -5.85 -12.50 -6.94
CA VAL A 103 -4.46 -12.07 -7.16
C VAL A 103 -4.41 -10.79 -7.98
N SER A 104 -5.07 -10.76 -9.14
CA SER A 104 -5.07 -9.58 -10.02
C SER A 104 -5.69 -8.35 -9.33
N ARG A 105 -6.79 -8.52 -8.59
CA ARG A 105 -7.38 -7.42 -7.81
C ARG A 105 -6.45 -6.93 -6.71
N SER A 106 -5.74 -7.84 -6.04
CA SER A 106 -4.80 -7.47 -4.98
C SER A 106 -3.62 -6.69 -5.54
N GLU A 107 -3.11 -7.08 -6.71
CA GLU A 107 -2.07 -6.35 -7.44
C GLU A 107 -2.55 -4.95 -7.81
N ASP A 108 -3.74 -4.82 -8.40
CA ASP A 108 -4.35 -3.53 -8.75
C ASP A 108 -4.51 -2.61 -7.53
N VAL A 109 -5.00 -3.14 -6.40
CA VAL A 109 -5.12 -2.38 -5.15
C VAL A 109 -3.75 -1.93 -4.62
N ILE A 110 -2.73 -2.78 -4.69
CA ILE A 110 -1.38 -2.40 -4.26
C ILE A 110 -0.82 -1.31 -5.18
N GLU A 111 -0.79 -1.55 -6.49
CA GLU A 111 -0.09 -0.72 -7.47
C GLU A 111 -0.81 0.59 -7.76
N ASN A 112 -2.14 0.57 -7.89
CA ASN A 112 -2.90 1.74 -8.36
C ASN A 112 -3.56 2.53 -7.22
N LEU A 113 -3.62 2.00 -6.01
CA LEU A 113 -4.25 2.68 -4.87
C LEU A 113 -3.28 2.90 -3.70
N LEU A 114 -2.66 1.84 -3.19
CA LEU A 114 -1.91 1.93 -1.94
C LEU A 114 -0.51 2.52 -2.12
N VAL A 115 0.24 2.11 -3.16
CA VAL A 115 1.57 2.67 -3.45
C VAL A 115 1.51 4.17 -3.77
N PRO A 116 0.61 4.66 -4.64
CA PRO A 116 0.50 6.09 -4.91
C PRO A 116 0.09 6.88 -3.66
N ARG A 117 -0.79 6.33 -2.82
CA ARG A 117 -1.17 6.95 -1.55
C ARG A 117 0.02 7.06 -0.60
N LYS A 118 0.84 6.02 -0.50
CA LYS A 118 2.07 6.02 0.31
C LYS A 118 3.00 7.15 -0.14
N GLU A 119 3.30 7.22 -1.44
CA GLU A 119 4.17 8.26 -2.01
C GLU A 119 3.60 9.68 -1.76
N GLN A 120 2.29 9.86 -1.93
CA GLN A 120 1.63 11.13 -1.65
C GLN A 120 1.78 11.55 -0.17
N LEU A 121 1.66 10.61 0.76
CA LEU A 121 1.83 10.88 2.19
C LEU A 121 3.28 11.25 2.51
N GLU A 122 4.26 10.51 1.97
CA GLU A 122 5.68 10.77 2.16
C GLU A 122 6.06 12.18 1.66
N VAL A 123 5.63 12.57 0.46
CA VAL A 123 5.88 13.92 -0.09
C VAL A 123 5.26 15.02 0.78
N ARG A 124 4.05 14.80 1.31
CA ARG A 124 3.37 15.77 2.18
C ARG A 124 4.09 15.92 3.52
N ILE A 125 4.58 14.82 4.09
CA ILE A 125 5.37 14.84 5.33
C ILE A 125 6.65 15.65 5.09
N GLU A 126 7.40 15.34 4.03
CA GLU A 126 8.64 16.05 3.68
C GLU A 126 8.40 17.56 3.50
N THR A 127 7.30 17.94 2.83
CA THR A 127 6.94 19.36 2.64
C THR A 127 6.65 20.06 3.98
N LEU A 128 5.96 19.39 4.90
CA LEU A 128 5.66 19.96 6.22
C LEU A 128 6.91 20.05 7.10
N GLU A 129 7.83 19.08 7.00
CA GLU A 129 9.13 19.13 7.67
C GLU A 129 9.97 20.31 7.16
N GLU A 130 9.93 20.59 5.85
CA GLU A 130 10.57 21.78 5.28
C GLU A 130 9.93 23.07 5.84
N TYR A 131 8.60 23.17 5.86
CA TYR A 131 7.92 24.35 6.45
C TYR A 131 8.22 24.52 7.93
N GLN A 132 8.35 23.42 8.67
CA GLN A 132 8.73 23.44 10.07
C GLN A 132 10.16 23.99 10.24
N ALA A 133 11.11 23.54 9.41
CA ALA A 133 12.48 24.04 9.41
C ALA A 133 12.55 25.53 9.05
N GLN A 134 11.84 25.95 8.00
CA GLN A 134 11.75 27.36 7.61
C GLN A 134 11.12 28.24 8.70
N ASN A 135 10.10 27.74 9.40
CA ASN A 135 9.49 28.44 10.53
C ASN A 135 10.50 28.65 11.68
N ARG A 136 11.31 27.63 12.01
CA ARG A 136 12.36 27.78 13.04
C ARG A 136 13.46 28.75 12.62
N GLN A 137 13.85 28.75 11.34
CA GLN A 137 14.77 29.75 10.83
C GLN A 137 14.21 31.17 10.97
N LYS A 138 12.92 31.37 10.71
CA LYS A 138 12.27 32.68 10.93
C LYS A 138 12.31 33.11 12.39
N VAL A 139 12.13 32.19 13.34
CA VAL A 139 12.27 32.52 14.78
C VAL A 139 13.67 33.07 15.07
N ASP A 140 14.71 32.43 14.54
CA ASP A 140 16.10 32.89 14.72
C ASP A 140 16.34 34.26 14.06
N GLU A 141 15.78 34.49 12.88
CA GLU A 141 15.84 35.78 12.16
C GLU A 141 15.12 36.91 12.92
N GLU A 142 13.94 36.65 13.46
CA GLU A 142 13.16 37.61 14.26
C GLU A 142 13.89 37.92 15.58
N ASN A 143 14.45 36.92 16.26
CA ASN A 143 15.27 37.10 17.46
C ASN A 143 16.47 38.00 17.21
N LEU A 144 17.23 37.73 16.13
CA LEU A 144 18.39 38.52 15.76
C LEU A 144 18.02 39.96 15.39
N THR A 145 16.93 40.13 14.64
CA THR A 145 16.42 41.45 14.27
C THR A 145 16.05 42.24 15.51
N ARG A 146 15.35 41.59 16.45
CA ARG A 146 14.94 42.23 17.70
C ARG A 146 16.12 42.62 18.58
N GLU A 147 17.16 41.78 18.67
CA GLU A 147 18.39 42.10 19.41
C GLU A 147 19.08 43.36 18.83
N GLN A 148 19.16 43.46 17.50
CA GLN A 148 19.73 44.62 16.82
C GLN A 148 18.89 45.89 17.02
N GLU A 149 17.56 45.77 16.96
CA GLU A 149 16.64 46.89 17.19
C GLU A 149 16.72 47.40 18.64
N HIS A 150 16.79 46.47 19.61
CA HIS A 150 16.94 46.82 21.02
C HIS A 150 18.28 47.51 21.31
N GLU A 151 19.40 47.00 20.78
CA GLU A 151 20.72 47.64 20.92
C GLU A 151 20.72 49.06 20.32
N ALA A 152 20.04 49.23 19.18
CA ALA A 152 19.89 50.54 18.55
C ALA A 152 19.01 51.50 19.37
N TYR A 153 17.98 50.99 20.04
CA TYR A 153 17.16 51.75 21.00
C TYR A 153 18.01 52.19 22.21
N GLU A 154 18.71 51.26 22.86
CA GLU A 154 19.56 51.56 24.03
C GLU A 154 20.63 52.61 23.70
N THR A 155 21.26 52.48 22.54
CA THR A 155 22.25 53.45 22.06
C THR A 155 21.64 54.83 21.86
N GLN A 156 20.45 54.92 21.25
CA GLN A 156 19.75 56.20 21.05
C GLN A 156 19.33 56.85 22.37
N VAL A 157 18.82 56.06 23.31
CA VAL A 157 18.44 56.55 24.65
C VAL A 157 19.66 57.04 25.41
N ALA A 158 20.79 56.32 25.36
CA ALA A 158 22.06 56.76 25.95
C ALA A 158 22.55 58.10 25.37
N GLU A 159 22.52 58.25 24.04
CA GLU A 159 22.87 59.51 23.35
C GLU A 159 21.98 60.68 23.79
N LEU A 160 20.67 60.46 23.93
CA LEU A 160 19.72 61.48 24.38
C LEU A 160 19.88 61.82 25.87
N ASN A 161 20.21 60.84 26.71
CA ASN A 161 20.52 61.07 28.12
C ASN A 161 21.80 61.90 28.30
N ASP A 162 22.85 61.59 27.55
CA ASP A 162 24.10 62.37 27.54
C ASP A 162 23.84 63.81 27.08
N ALA A 163 23.00 63.99 26.06
CA ALA A 163 22.59 65.31 25.60
C ALA A 163 21.79 66.08 26.67
N THR A 164 20.88 65.42 27.39
CA THR A 164 20.12 66.01 28.48
C THR A 164 21.03 66.49 29.60
N ALA A 165 22.00 65.66 30.02
CA ALA A 165 22.99 66.03 31.03
C ALA A 165 23.82 67.25 30.59
N ALA A 166 24.24 67.30 29.33
CA ALA A 166 24.99 68.44 28.80
C ALA A 166 24.15 69.73 28.71
N VAL A 167 22.84 69.63 28.46
CA VAL A 167 21.90 70.76 28.52
C VAL A 167 21.71 71.25 29.95
N ASP A 168 21.54 70.33 30.92
CA ASP A 168 21.42 70.66 32.33
C ASP A 168 22.68 71.37 32.85
N ASP A 169 23.86 70.90 32.46
CA ASP A 169 25.15 71.57 32.72
C ASP A 169 25.19 72.98 32.11
N ALA A 170 24.69 73.16 30.88
CA ALA A 170 24.65 74.45 30.20
C ALA A 170 23.70 75.44 30.89
N LEU A 171 22.51 74.98 31.29
CA LEU A 171 21.53 75.74 32.06
C LEU A 171 22.08 76.14 33.44
N ALA A 172 22.73 75.22 34.14
CA ALA A 172 23.39 75.48 35.42
C ALA A 172 24.48 76.55 35.28
N LEU A 173 25.33 76.46 34.26
CA LEU A 173 26.36 77.48 34.00
C LEU A 173 25.74 78.85 33.73
N LEU A 174 24.69 78.94 32.91
CA LEU A 174 23.98 80.19 32.62
C LEU A 174 23.38 80.84 33.87
N SER A 175 22.83 80.03 34.79
CA SER A 175 22.25 80.53 36.04
C SER A 175 23.27 81.21 36.98
N THR A 176 24.56 80.96 36.78
CA THR A 176 25.66 81.56 37.57
C THR A 176 26.26 82.83 36.94
N LEU A 177 25.79 83.23 35.75
CA LEU A 177 26.30 84.39 35.01
C LEU A 177 25.60 85.69 35.45
N ASN A 178 26.01 86.24 36.60
CA ASN A 178 25.71 87.63 36.96
C ASN A 178 27.06 88.39 36.94
N ASN A 179 27.32 89.18 35.89
CA ASN A 179 28.65 89.67 35.48
C ASN A 179 29.67 88.56 35.15
N PRO A 180 29.52 87.86 34.01
CA PRO A 180 30.29 86.66 33.71
C PRO A 180 31.76 86.94 33.40
N SER A 181 32.64 86.16 34.01
CA SER A 181 34.06 86.12 33.65
C SER A 181 34.27 85.40 32.32
N LEU A 182 35.33 85.75 31.59
CA LEU A 182 35.73 85.10 30.33
C LEU A 182 35.86 83.56 30.48
N ALA A 183 36.26 83.09 31.66
CA ALA A 183 36.37 81.67 31.97
C ALA A 183 35.00 80.96 32.01
N GLN A 184 33.96 81.61 32.54
CA GLN A 184 32.61 81.05 32.59
C GLN A 184 31.97 81.00 31.19
N VAL A 185 32.20 82.02 30.36
CA VAL A 185 31.74 82.03 28.95
C VAL A 185 32.39 80.90 28.15
N LYS A 186 33.71 80.67 28.32
CA LYS A 186 34.39 79.53 27.68
C LYS A 186 33.87 78.17 28.13
N LYS A 187 33.53 78.01 29.43
CA LYS A 187 32.92 76.78 29.93
C LYS A 187 31.55 76.53 29.28
N PHE A 188 30.71 77.56 29.19
CA PHE A 188 29.40 77.46 28.53
C PHE A 188 29.51 77.09 27.05
N GLN A 189 30.42 77.73 26.31
CA GLN A 189 30.70 77.38 24.90
C GLN A 189 31.20 75.93 24.74
N ASN A 190 31.99 75.43 25.69
CA ASN A 190 32.42 74.04 25.69
C ASN A 190 31.25 73.07 25.98
N SER A 191 30.32 73.42 26.88
CA SER A 191 29.10 72.63 27.09
C SER A 191 28.23 72.59 25.84
N LEU A 192 28.04 73.72 25.14
CA LEU A 192 27.32 73.75 23.86
C LEU A 192 27.98 72.87 22.79
N LYS A 193 29.31 72.87 22.70
CA LYS A 193 30.05 71.97 21.81
C LYS A 193 29.91 70.50 22.20
N LYS A 194 29.83 70.19 23.50
CA LYS A 194 29.54 68.83 23.97
C LYS A 194 28.14 68.40 23.54
N ILE A 195 27.13 69.25 23.69
CA ILE A 195 25.76 68.98 23.20
C ILE A 195 25.78 68.72 21.68
N GLU A 196 26.54 69.52 20.92
CA GLU A 196 26.73 69.30 19.46
C GLU A 196 27.41 67.98 19.13
N GLN A 197 28.35 67.52 19.95
CA GLN A 197 29.08 66.27 19.75
C GLN A 197 28.27 65.05 20.19
N SER A 198 27.47 65.19 21.25
CA SER A 198 26.60 64.14 21.79
C SER A 198 25.39 63.89 20.90
N ILE A 199 24.96 64.88 20.11
CA ILE A 199 23.84 64.72 19.19
C ILE A 199 24.36 64.52 17.77
N LYS A 200 24.06 63.35 17.20
CA LYS A 200 24.48 63.01 15.83
C LYS A 200 24.00 64.06 14.81
N PRO A 201 24.78 64.34 13.74
CA PRO A 201 24.41 65.30 12.69
C PRO A 201 23.09 65.00 11.97
N ARG A 202 22.62 63.75 12.02
CA ARG A 202 21.34 63.30 11.44
C ARG A 202 20.14 63.44 12.39
N SER A 203 20.37 63.87 13.64
CA SER A 203 19.28 64.15 14.57
C SER A 203 18.37 65.23 14.00
N LYS A 204 17.05 65.04 14.16
CA LYS A 204 16.05 66.07 13.87
C LYS A 204 16.31 67.38 14.62
N MET A 205 17.13 67.32 15.68
CA MET A 205 17.46 68.48 16.51
C MET A 205 18.77 69.20 16.11
N ALA A 206 19.54 68.67 15.16
CA ALA A 206 20.78 69.31 14.68
C ALA A 206 20.59 70.76 14.15
N PRO A 207 19.49 71.11 13.44
CA PRO A 207 19.21 72.49 13.04
C PRO A 207 18.98 73.42 14.24
N PHE A 208 18.31 72.93 15.28
CA PHE A 208 17.99 73.67 16.50
C PHE A 208 19.25 73.94 17.33
N LEU A 209 20.11 72.93 17.45
CA LEU A 209 21.44 73.01 18.06
C LEU A 209 22.35 74.02 17.36
N LYS A 210 22.36 74.03 16.02
CA LYS A 210 23.09 75.03 15.23
C LYS A 210 22.59 76.45 15.49
N ALA A 211 21.28 76.63 15.60
CA ALA A 211 20.70 77.93 15.93
C ALA A 211 21.11 78.39 17.34
N LEU A 212 21.09 77.49 18.33
CA LEU A 212 21.55 77.73 19.71
C LEU A 212 23.04 78.10 19.79
N ILE A 213 23.90 77.37 19.09
CA ILE A 213 25.35 77.64 19.03
C ILE A 213 25.62 78.99 18.34
N THR A 214 24.89 79.29 17.27
CA THR A 214 25.01 80.56 16.53
C THR A 214 24.56 81.73 17.39
N LEU A 215 23.46 81.58 18.13
CA LEU A 215 22.96 82.57 19.07
C LEU A 215 23.98 82.79 20.19
N ALA A 216 24.50 81.74 20.82
CA ALA A 216 25.47 81.84 21.90
C ALA A 216 26.86 82.35 21.46
N SER A 217 27.28 82.13 20.22
CA SER A 217 28.62 82.49 19.74
C SER A 217 28.75 83.95 19.32
N ASN A 218 27.64 84.62 18.99
CA ASN A 218 27.64 85.97 18.41
C ASN A 218 27.17 87.07 19.38
N GLN A 219 26.93 86.74 20.65
CA GLN A 219 26.24 87.61 21.59
C GLN A 219 27.14 88.15 22.72
N ASN A 220 26.75 89.31 23.27
CA ASN A 220 27.36 89.88 24.46
C ASN A 220 26.58 89.40 25.68
N PHE A 221 27.14 88.45 26.46
CA PHE A 221 26.52 87.84 27.66
C PHE A 221 26.25 88.83 28.82
N SER A 222 26.45 90.12 28.57
CA SER A 222 26.08 91.24 29.44
C SER A 222 24.60 91.65 29.29
N ASP A 223 23.94 91.21 28.20
CA ASP A 223 22.52 91.49 27.93
C ASP A 223 21.63 90.40 28.56
N GLN A 224 20.84 90.82 29.54
CA GLN A 224 19.94 89.97 30.31
C GLN A 224 18.76 89.44 29.47
N GLY A 225 18.35 90.15 28.42
CA GLY A 225 17.32 89.70 27.48
C GLY A 225 17.79 88.53 26.62
N VAL A 226 19.05 88.57 26.20
CA VAL A 226 19.69 87.50 25.41
C VAL A 226 19.92 86.26 26.25
N LEU A 227 20.39 86.41 27.50
CA LEU A 227 20.51 85.29 28.44
C LEU A 227 19.17 84.59 28.67
N THR A 228 18.09 85.36 28.82
CA THR A 228 16.73 84.83 28.97
C THR A 228 16.30 84.03 27.73
N GLN A 229 16.62 84.53 26.53
CA GLN A 229 16.30 83.82 25.28
C GLN A 229 17.06 82.49 25.16
N ILE A 230 18.36 82.47 25.47
CA ILE A 230 19.17 81.24 25.46
C ILE A 230 18.66 80.21 26.48
N VAL A 231 18.29 80.65 27.68
CA VAL A 231 17.71 79.76 28.72
C VAL A 231 16.38 79.16 28.25
N ASN A 232 15.49 79.98 27.66
CA ASN A 232 14.22 79.48 27.13
C ASN A 232 14.44 78.45 26.03
N THR A 233 15.35 78.72 25.08
CA THR A 233 15.65 77.78 23.99
C THR A 233 16.31 76.49 24.49
N LEU A 234 17.18 76.54 25.51
CA LEU A 234 17.73 75.33 26.14
C LEU A 234 16.68 74.53 26.90
N ASN A 235 15.72 75.17 27.57
CA ASN A 235 14.59 74.49 28.21
C ASN A 235 13.65 73.85 27.19
N GLU A 236 13.34 74.53 26.09
CA GLU A 236 12.56 73.96 24.97
C GLU A 236 13.26 72.74 24.37
N PHE A 237 14.58 72.84 24.17
CA PHE A 237 15.40 71.75 23.67
C PHE A 237 15.47 70.56 24.65
N ARG A 238 15.61 70.82 25.96
CA ARG A 238 15.53 69.80 27.00
C ARG A 238 14.20 69.06 26.97
N ASN A 239 13.09 69.81 26.90
CA ASN A 239 11.76 69.21 26.81
C ASN A 239 11.61 68.37 25.55
N ALA A 240 12.08 68.86 24.40
CA ALA A 240 12.06 68.08 23.16
C ALA A 240 12.88 66.77 23.26
N ILE A 241 14.02 66.78 23.94
CA ILE A 241 14.81 65.56 24.18
C ILE A 241 14.03 64.59 25.08
N VAL A 242 13.46 65.07 26.18
CA VAL A 242 12.65 64.25 27.09
C VAL A 242 11.44 63.66 26.38
N ASP A 243 10.75 64.44 25.55
CA ASP A 243 9.65 63.96 24.71
C ASP A 243 10.13 62.88 23.74
N SER A 244 11.30 63.07 23.10
CA SER A 244 11.89 62.06 22.22
C SER A 244 12.26 60.76 22.95
N ILE A 245 12.72 60.83 24.21
CA ILE A 245 13.00 59.64 25.04
C ILE A 245 11.69 58.92 25.37
N ASN A 246 10.63 59.68 25.73
CA ASN A 246 9.32 59.11 26.01
C ASN A 246 8.72 58.44 24.77
N ASP A 247 8.81 59.09 23.61
CA ASP A 247 8.33 58.54 22.33
C ASP A 247 9.09 57.25 21.97
N LEU A 248 10.42 57.25 22.07
CA LEU A 248 11.23 56.05 21.83
C LEU A 248 10.89 54.92 22.81
N SER A 249 10.65 55.24 24.09
CA SER A 249 10.30 54.23 25.09
C SER A 249 8.90 53.66 24.87
N LEU A 250 7.96 54.47 24.41
CA LEU A 250 6.63 54.00 24.01
C LEU A 250 6.70 53.12 22.76
N GLN A 251 7.51 53.50 21.77
CA GLN A 251 7.74 52.70 20.57
C GLN A 251 8.38 51.35 20.93
N GLU A 252 9.40 51.35 21.78
CA GLU A 252 10.07 50.12 22.24
C GLU A 252 9.12 49.15 22.95
N VAL A 253 8.17 49.65 23.75
CA VAL A 253 7.14 48.80 24.36
C VAL A 253 6.26 48.17 23.28
N GLN A 254 5.86 48.92 22.25
CA GLN A 254 5.06 48.40 21.14
C GLN A 254 5.84 47.38 20.31
N ASP A 255 7.09 47.67 19.97
CA ASP A 255 7.96 46.78 19.20
C ASP A 255 8.19 45.46 19.95
N GLN A 256 8.33 45.51 21.29
CA GLN A 256 8.42 44.33 22.14
C GLN A 256 7.12 43.51 22.14
N GLU A 257 5.97 44.16 22.27
CA GLU A 257 4.65 43.48 22.22
C GLU A 257 4.42 42.80 20.86
N ASP A 258 4.74 43.48 19.76
CA ASP A 258 4.61 42.95 18.40
C ASP A 258 5.55 41.76 18.16
N PHE A 259 6.79 41.85 18.65
CA PHE A 259 7.75 40.75 18.61
C PHE A 259 7.27 39.54 19.39
N GLU A 260 6.80 39.71 20.63
CA GLU A 260 6.27 38.62 21.44
C GLU A 260 5.07 37.95 20.78
N ALA A 261 4.15 38.75 20.22
CA ALA A 261 3.01 38.24 19.46
C ALA A 261 3.44 37.44 18.23
N ARG A 262 4.49 37.91 17.53
CA ARG A 262 5.08 37.23 16.37
C ARG A 262 5.70 35.89 16.75
N ILE A 263 6.44 35.80 17.84
CA ILE A 263 7.02 34.56 18.34
C ILE A 263 5.91 33.56 18.72
N VAL A 264 4.88 34.00 19.43
CA VAL A 264 3.71 33.16 19.77
C VAL A 264 3.03 32.62 18.52
N GLN A 265 2.87 33.46 17.47
CA GLN A 265 2.33 33.01 16.20
C GLN A 265 3.20 31.91 15.57
N LEU A 266 4.52 32.12 15.48
CA LEU A 266 5.44 31.16 14.87
C LEU A 266 5.46 29.82 15.63
N ASP A 267 5.35 29.84 16.96
CA ASP A 267 5.24 28.63 17.78
C ASP A 267 3.90 27.90 17.59
N ALA A 268 2.80 28.63 17.43
CA ALA A 268 1.51 28.04 17.10
C ALA A 268 1.52 27.37 15.72
N GLU A 269 2.14 28.01 14.72
CA GLU A 269 2.35 27.44 13.38
C GLU A 269 3.19 26.15 13.44
N PHE A 270 4.29 26.16 14.18
CA PHE A 270 5.13 24.97 14.38
C PHE A 270 4.38 23.81 15.03
N ALA A 271 3.59 24.09 16.08
CA ALA A 271 2.80 23.07 16.75
C ALA A 271 1.75 22.45 15.80
N GLU A 272 1.14 23.25 14.94
CA GLU A 272 0.18 22.76 13.95
C GLU A 272 0.87 21.93 12.85
N PHE A 273 2.05 22.33 12.36
CA PHE A 273 2.84 21.49 11.45
C PHE A 273 3.19 20.15 12.09
N GLN A 274 3.66 20.14 13.33
CA GLN A 274 3.99 18.90 14.06
C GLN A 274 2.77 17.97 14.19
N LYS A 275 1.61 18.54 14.50
CA LYS A 275 0.35 17.79 14.61
C LYS A 275 -0.05 17.18 13.27
N GLN A 276 0.08 17.92 12.17
CA GLN A 276 -0.21 17.41 10.82
C GLN A 276 0.76 16.31 10.41
N ILE A 277 2.06 16.48 10.67
CA ILE A 277 3.09 15.45 10.44
C ILE A 277 2.75 14.17 11.20
N ASN A 278 2.40 14.28 12.49
CA ASN A 278 2.04 13.13 13.30
C ASN A 278 0.80 12.40 12.76
N ALA A 279 -0.23 13.14 12.33
CA ALA A 279 -1.42 12.56 11.72
C ALA A 279 -1.11 11.83 10.40
N LEU A 280 -0.30 12.45 9.53
CA LEU A 280 0.12 11.82 8.28
C LEU A 280 1.00 10.59 8.50
N ASN A 281 1.84 10.57 9.53
CA ASN A 281 2.64 9.40 9.89
C ASN A 281 1.78 8.21 10.36
N VAL A 282 0.69 8.47 11.08
CA VAL A 282 -0.29 7.44 11.42
C VAL A 282 -0.96 6.88 10.16
N ASP A 283 -1.39 7.75 9.26
CA ASP A 283 -2.00 7.34 7.98
C ASP A 283 -1.02 6.57 7.09
N LEU A 284 0.26 6.97 7.07
CA LEU A 284 1.33 6.29 6.34
C LEU A 284 1.56 4.90 6.91
N THR A 285 1.66 4.78 8.24
CA THR A 285 1.81 3.49 8.92
C THR A 285 0.65 2.55 8.59
N ALA A 286 -0.59 3.03 8.70
CA ALA A 286 -1.78 2.26 8.35
C ALA A 286 -1.80 1.85 6.86
N THR A 287 -1.32 2.72 5.97
CA THR A 287 -1.19 2.41 4.53
C THR A 287 -0.15 1.31 4.30
N LEU A 288 1.00 1.37 4.96
CA LEU A 288 2.05 0.35 4.89
C LEU A 288 1.58 -1.00 5.43
N GLU A 289 0.91 -1.02 6.58
CA GLU A 289 0.29 -2.24 7.12
C GLU A 289 -0.73 -2.82 6.15
N LYS A 290 -1.52 -1.96 5.49
CA LYS A 290 -2.49 -2.43 4.49
C LYS A 290 -1.82 -3.04 3.27
N ILE A 291 -0.71 -2.45 2.80
CA ILE A 291 0.10 -3.02 1.70
C ILE A 291 0.59 -4.41 2.08
N ASP A 292 1.13 -4.58 3.29
CA ASP A 292 1.62 -5.88 3.76
C ASP A 292 0.49 -6.92 3.83
N GLN A 293 -0.65 -6.57 4.41
CA GLN A 293 -1.82 -7.46 4.47
C GLN A 293 -2.31 -7.91 3.09
N VAL A 294 -2.43 -6.98 2.13
CA VAL A 294 -2.89 -7.30 0.77
C VAL A 294 -1.83 -8.13 0.03
N THR A 295 -0.54 -7.87 0.28
CA THR A 295 0.57 -8.64 -0.28
C THR A 295 0.55 -10.08 0.22
N GLN A 296 0.41 -10.29 1.53
CA GLN A 296 0.31 -11.63 2.12
C GLN A 296 -0.91 -12.39 1.60
N PHE A 297 -2.06 -11.72 1.49
CA PHE A 297 -3.26 -12.32 0.90
C PHE A 297 -3.02 -12.72 -0.55
N ARG A 298 -2.47 -11.84 -1.40
CA ARG A 298 -2.12 -12.14 -2.79
C ARG A 298 -1.22 -13.37 -2.88
N ASP A 299 -0.18 -13.42 -2.06
CA ASP A 299 0.81 -14.51 -2.11
C ASP A 299 0.20 -15.84 -1.67
N GLN A 300 -0.67 -15.83 -0.65
CA GLN A 300 -1.47 -17.01 -0.30
C GLN A 300 -2.35 -17.47 -1.46
N ARG A 301 -3.04 -16.55 -2.15
CA ARG A 301 -3.90 -16.91 -3.29
C ARG A 301 -3.11 -17.45 -4.48
N ARG A 302 -1.87 -17.00 -4.70
CA ARG A 302 -0.95 -17.59 -5.69
C ARG A 302 -0.56 -19.03 -5.33
N LEU A 303 -0.30 -19.30 -4.06
CA LEU A 303 -0.01 -20.67 -3.57
C LEU A 303 -1.23 -21.58 -3.71
N ASP A 304 -2.41 -21.08 -3.36
CA ASP A 304 -3.67 -21.80 -3.53
C ASP A 304 -3.90 -22.15 -5.00
N GLN A 305 -3.71 -21.19 -5.91
CA GLN A 305 -3.84 -21.41 -7.36
C GLN A 305 -2.92 -22.54 -7.82
N ALA A 306 -1.63 -22.48 -7.49
CA ALA A 306 -0.67 -23.51 -7.87
C ALA A 306 -1.05 -24.90 -7.31
N THR A 307 -1.60 -24.94 -6.09
CA THR A 307 -2.09 -26.17 -5.47
C THR A 307 -3.29 -26.74 -6.22
N TYR A 308 -4.27 -25.91 -6.59
CA TYR A 308 -5.44 -26.36 -7.35
C TYR A 308 -5.07 -26.81 -8.76
N GLU A 309 -4.12 -26.14 -9.42
CA GLU A 309 -3.60 -26.55 -10.72
C GLU A 309 -2.91 -27.92 -10.64
N GLN A 310 -2.15 -28.19 -9.58
CA GLN A 310 -1.54 -29.50 -9.35
C GLN A 310 -2.58 -30.59 -9.09
N GLN A 311 -3.59 -30.30 -8.26
CA GLN A 311 -4.69 -31.24 -8.01
C GLN A 311 -5.47 -31.56 -9.28
N LEU A 312 -5.71 -30.54 -10.11
CA LEU A 312 -6.39 -30.69 -11.40
C LEU A 312 -5.59 -31.59 -12.33
N GLN A 313 -4.27 -31.38 -12.42
CA GLN A 313 -3.40 -32.23 -13.22
C GLN A 313 -3.41 -33.68 -12.73
N LEU A 314 -3.24 -33.88 -11.42
CA LEU A 314 -3.24 -35.22 -10.82
C LEU A 314 -4.57 -35.96 -11.07
N GLU A 315 -5.70 -35.29 -10.91
CA GLU A 315 -7.02 -35.88 -11.16
C GLU A 315 -7.20 -36.23 -12.65
N ASN A 316 -6.71 -35.41 -13.57
CA ASN A 316 -6.74 -35.72 -15.00
C ASN A 316 -5.89 -36.95 -15.33
N ASP A 317 -4.70 -37.05 -14.76
CA ASP A 317 -3.79 -38.18 -14.98
C ASP A 317 -4.40 -39.48 -14.41
N LEU A 318 -4.92 -39.44 -13.18
CA LEU A 318 -5.61 -40.58 -12.55
C LEU A 318 -6.84 -41.02 -13.34
N TYR A 319 -7.68 -40.08 -13.78
CA TYR A 319 -8.86 -40.41 -14.56
C TYR A 319 -8.47 -41.02 -15.91
N ALA A 320 -7.42 -40.52 -16.58
CA ALA A 320 -6.94 -41.11 -17.83
C ALA A 320 -6.50 -42.59 -17.65
N ASP A 321 -5.80 -42.90 -16.55
CA ASP A 321 -5.44 -44.28 -16.20
C ASP A 321 -6.68 -45.15 -15.95
N GLU A 322 -7.68 -44.63 -15.24
CA GLU A 322 -8.94 -45.34 -15.00
C GLU A 322 -9.75 -45.58 -16.28
N VAL A 323 -9.75 -44.63 -17.24
CA VAL A 323 -10.35 -44.80 -18.57
C VAL A 323 -9.66 -45.96 -19.31
N GLN A 324 -8.34 -46.05 -19.25
CA GLN A 324 -7.58 -47.14 -19.85
C GLN A 324 -7.98 -48.49 -19.24
N ILE A 325 -7.95 -48.60 -17.91
CA ILE A 325 -8.33 -49.83 -17.18
C ILE A 325 -9.76 -50.24 -17.50
N TYR A 326 -10.70 -49.29 -17.51
CA TYR A 326 -12.09 -49.54 -17.89
C TYR A 326 -12.21 -50.11 -19.30
N ASN A 327 -11.55 -49.50 -20.28
CA ASN A 327 -11.61 -49.97 -21.67
C ASN A 327 -11.00 -51.36 -21.82
N ASP A 328 -9.86 -51.63 -21.17
CA ASP A 328 -9.21 -52.94 -21.21
C ASP A 328 -10.09 -54.02 -20.58
N THR A 329 -10.65 -53.74 -19.40
CA THR A 329 -11.54 -54.66 -18.67
C THR A 329 -12.83 -54.91 -19.46
N LYS A 330 -13.44 -53.86 -20.02
CA LYS A 330 -14.64 -53.98 -20.85
C LYS A 330 -14.40 -54.84 -22.09
N ASN A 331 -13.26 -54.65 -22.76
CA ASN A 331 -12.87 -55.46 -23.91
C ASN A 331 -12.65 -56.94 -23.53
N GLU A 332 -12.16 -57.21 -22.33
CA GLU A 332 -12.02 -58.56 -21.78
C GLU A 332 -13.38 -59.22 -21.53
N PHE A 333 -14.27 -58.56 -20.77
CA PHE A 333 -15.64 -59.05 -20.54
C PHE A 333 -16.39 -59.35 -21.85
N GLN A 334 -16.32 -58.43 -22.84
CA GLN A 334 -16.97 -58.64 -24.14
C GLN A 334 -16.38 -59.81 -24.91
N ARG A 335 -15.06 -60.03 -24.80
CA ARG A 335 -14.39 -61.16 -25.44
C ARG A 335 -14.79 -62.48 -24.78
N GLU A 336 -14.79 -62.53 -23.46
CA GLU A 336 -15.19 -63.71 -22.69
C GLU A 336 -16.66 -64.05 -22.91
N GLN A 337 -17.55 -63.06 -22.93
CA GLN A 337 -18.97 -63.25 -23.21
C GLN A 337 -19.17 -63.89 -24.60
N ALA A 338 -18.51 -63.36 -25.64
CA ALA A 338 -18.59 -63.91 -27.00
C ALA A 338 -18.04 -65.35 -27.09
N ILE A 339 -17.01 -65.69 -26.32
CA ILE A 339 -16.45 -67.05 -26.25
C ILE A 339 -17.42 -67.98 -25.51
N SER A 340 -18.01 -67.54 -24.39
CA SER A 340 -19.00 -68.32 -23.64
C SER A 340 -20.28 -68.57 -24.44
N GLU A 341 -20.75 -67.60 -25.23
CA GLU A 341 -21.86 -67.77 -26.17
C GLU A 341 -21.53 -68.80 -27.28
N GLN A 342 -20.30 -68.79 -27.79
CA GLN A 342 -19.82 -69.81 -28.75
C GLN A 342 -19.80 -71.21 -28.12
N ALA A 343 -19.36 -71.33 -26.87
CA ALA A 343 -19.36 -72.59 -26.13
C ALA A 343 -20.79 -73.09 -25.89
N LEU A 344 -21.71 -72.19 -25.51
CA LEU A 344 -23.13 -72.51 -25.35
C LEU A 344 -23.76 -73.07 -26.63
N LEU A 345 -23.46 -72.45 -27.79
CA LEU A 345 -23.93 -72.93 -29.08
C LEU A 345 -23.37 -74.30 -29.46
N LEU A 346 -22.11 -74.58 -29.09
CA LEU A 346 -21.48 -75.88 -29.30
C LEU A 346 -22.17 -76.98 -28.47
N VAL A 347 -22.41 -76.74 -27.18
CA VAL A 347 -23.08 -77.69 -26.28
C VAL A 347 -24.53 -77.95 -26.69
N ARG A 348 -25.22 -76.92 -27.19
CA ARG A 348 -26.60 -77.03 -27.70
C ARG A 348 -26.72 -77.72 -29.06
N SER A 349 -25.60 -77.99 -29.74
CA SER A 349 -25.63 -78.74 -30.99
C SER A 349 -25.91 -80.23 -30.72
N ALA A 350 -26.79 -80.84 -31.51
CA ALA A 350 -27.29 -82.21 -31.31
C ALA A 350 -26.21 -83.32 -31.38
N ASP A 351 -24.96 -82.97 -31.68
CA ASP A 351 -23.82 -83.88 -31.90
C ASP A 351 -22.74 -83.82 -30.80
N PHE A 352 -22.97 -83.11 -29.68
CA PHE A 352 -21.94 -82.91 -28.65
C PHE A 352 -21.34 -84.23 -28.10
N THR A 353 -22.13 -85.31 -28.05
CA THR A 353 -21.70 -86.65 -27.61
C THR A 353 -20.58 -87.28 -28.46
N ASN A 354 -20.32 -86.74 -29.66
CA ASN A 354 -19.30 -87.23 -30.60
C ASN A 354 -18.09 -86.28 -30.75
N ILE A 355 -18.03 -85.20 -29.98
CA ILE A 355 -16.94 -84.22 -30.05
C ILE A 355 -15.81 -84.67 -29.13
N GLN A 356 -14.72 -85.16 -29.71
CA GLN A 356 -13.45 -85.36 -29.00
C GLN A 356 -12.66 -84.05 -29.04
N VAL A 357 -12.19 -83.59 -27.88
CA VAL A 357 -11.34 -82.39 -27.74
C VAL A 357 -9.88 -82.72 -27.98
#